data_AF-A0A955FMR4-F1
#
_entry.id   AF-A0A955FMR4-F1
#
_cell.length_a   1.000
_cell.length_b   1.000
_cell.length_c   1.000
_cell.angle_alpha   90.00
_cell.angle_beta   90.00
_cell.angle_gamma   90.00
#
_symmetry.space_group_name_H-M   'P 1'
#
loop_
_entity.id
_entity.type
_entity.pdbx_description
1 polymer ?
#
loop_
_entity_poly.entity_id
_entity_poly.type
_entity_poly.pdbx_seq_one_letter_code
_entity_poly.pdbx_strand_id
1 'polypeptide(L)'
;MKLSRIRKTLVLIIVIASLPLFLLMTNPEHLPLIFLLTPIALVFLIFYKSSMMLIGLYKSNTNVTKQRTMSSLLAALPTLLIVLQSIQQLTYKDVIIVIFLWLMLWWYLLKIDFI
;
A
#
# COMPACT_ATOMS: atom_id res chain seq x y z
N MET A 1 21.09 10.30 14.04
CA MET A 1 20.46 10.07 12.70
C MET A 1 20.37 8.60 12.25
N LYS A 2 21.29 7.68 12.61
CA LYS A 2 21.27 6.28 12.13
C LYS A 2 20.18 5.39 12.77
N LEU A 3 19.93 5.51 14.08
CA LEU A 3 18.95 4.66 14.79
C LEU A 3 17.51 4.76 14.24
N SER A 4 17.06 5.95 13.84
CA SER A 4 15.70 6.12 13.31
C SER A 4 15.52 5.53 11.91
N ARG A 5 16.58 5.48 11.09
CA ARG A 5 16.55 4.76 9.81
C ARG A 5 16.56 3.25 10.02
N ILE A 6 17.42 2.74 10.91
CA ILE A 6 17.49 1.31 11.22
C ILE A 6 16.14 0.79 11.74
N ARG A 7 15.50 1.53 12.66
CA ARG A 7 14.16 1.17 13.16
C ARG A 7 13.11 1.12 12.05
N LYS A 8 13.12 2.09 11.12
CA LYS A 8 12.20 2.12 9.98
C LYS A 8 12.42 0.93 9.03
N THR A 9 13.69 0.60 8.73
CA THR A 9 14.04 -0.54 7.90
C THR A 9 13.64 -1.87 8.56
N LEU A 10 13.89 -2.03 9.87
CA LEU A 10 13.47 -3.21 10.61
C LEU A 10 11.95 -3.39 10.60
N VAL A 11 11.18 -2.32 10.83
CA VAL A 11 9.72 -2.37 10.73
C VAL A 11 9.28 -2.78 9.34
N LEU A 12 9.91 -2.26 8.28
CA LEU A 12 9.58 -2.65 6.91
C LEU A 12 9.85 -4.14 6.66
N ILE A 13 11.00 -4.65 7.11
CA ILE A 13 11.35 -6.07 6.99
C ILE A 13 10.32 -6.95 7.70
N ILE A 14 9.93 -6.59 8.93
CA ILE A 14 8.92 -7.32 9.71
C ILE A 14 7.58 -7.33 8.96
N VAL A 15 7.14 -6.17 8.43
CA VAL A 15 5.89 -6.06 7.68
C VAL A 15 5.94 -6.90 6.39
N ILE A 16 7.05 -6.87 5.65
CA ILE A 16 7.23 -7.69 4.45
C ILE A 16 7.21 -9.19 4.79
N ALA A 17 7.89 -9.60 5.88
CA ALA A 17 7.95 -10.99 6.31
C ALA A 17 6.61 -11.50 6.85
N SER A 18 5.75 -10.63 7.37
CA SER A 18 4.46 -11.01 7.95
C SER A 18 3.50 -11.62 6.91
N LEU A 19 3.52 -11.16 5.66
CA LEU A 19 2.65 -11.68 4.60
C LEU A 19 2.96 -13.14 4.21
N PRO A 20 4.19 -13.51 3.82
CA PRO A 20 4.51 -14.90 3.52
C PRO A 20 4.37 -15.81 4.75
N LEU A 21 4.72 -15.32 5.95
CA LEU A 21 4.50 -16.09 7.18
C LEU A 21 3.01 -16.37 7.40
N PHE A 22 2.14 -15.36 7.20
CA PHE A 22 0.71 -15.55 7.28
C PHE A 22 0.22 -16.57 6.23
N LEU A 23 0.65 -16.46 4.97
CA LEU A 23 0.22 -17.38 3.92
C LEU A 23 0.70 -18.82 4.15
N LEU A 24 1.88 -19.02 4.75
CA LEU A 24 2.44 -20.35 5.01
C LEU A 24 1.86 -21.00 6.28
N MET A 25 1.53 -20.20 7.30
CA MET A 25 1.04 -20.71 8.59
C MET A 25 -0.47 -20.93 8.63
N THR A 26 -1.20 -20.48 7.61
CA THR A 26 -2.65 -20.37 7.70
C THR A 26 -3.35 -21.26 6.68
N ASN A 27 -4.25 -22.12 7.14
CA ASN A 27 -5.09 -22.94 6.28
C ASN A 27 -6.34 -22.14 5.82
N PRO A 28 -6.51 -21.88 4.52
CA PRO A 28 -7.63 -21.08 4.01
C PRO A 28 -9.00 -21.70 4.27
N GLU A 29 -9.11 -23.03 4.40
CA GLU A 29 -10.39 -23.74 4.55
C GLU A 29 -11.01 -23.61 5.95
N HIS A 30 -10.21 -23.22 6.94
CA HIS A 30 -10.66 -23.07 8.33
C HIS A 30 -10.55 -21.62 8.82
N LEU A 31 -10.35 -20.69 7.88
CA LEU A 31 -10.13 -19.31 8.21
C LEU A 31 -11.45 -18.57 8.46
N PRO A 32 -11.61 -17.87 9.60
CA PRO A 32 -12.74 -16.99 9.78
C PRO A 32 -12.74 -15.86 8.72
N LEU A 33 -13.93 -15.46 8.30
CA LEU A 33 -14.13 -14.50 7.19
C LEU A 33 -13.38 -13.18 7.39
N ILE A 34 -13.26 -12.70 8.62
CA ILE A 34 -12.50 -11.49 8.97
C ILE A 34 -11.02 -11.59 8.58
N PHE A 35 -10.42 -12.77 8.72
CA PHE A 35 -9.00 -12.98 8.42
C PHE A 35 -8.74 -13.11 6.91
N LEU A 36 -9.75 -13.29 6.06
CA LEU A 36 -9.56 -13.25 4.61
C LEU A 36 -9.15 -11.85 4.12
N LEU A 37 -9.48 -10.80 4.88
CA LEU A 37 -9.05 -9.43 4.59
C LEU A 37 -7.61 -9.16 5.05
N THR A 38 -7.05 -9.99 5.93
CA THR A 38 -5.69 -9.84 6.44
C THR A 38 -4.62 -9.79 5.35
N PRO A 39 -4.56 -10.70 4.36
CA PRO A 39 -3.55 -10.62 3.30
C PRO A 39 -3.66 -9.32 2.49
N ILE A 40 -4.88 -8.85 2.23
CA ILE A 40 -5.13 -7.58 1.53
C ILE A 40 -4.62 -6.40 2.35
N ALA A 41 -4.92 -6.36 3.66
CA ALA A 41 -4.45 -5.31 4.55
C ALA A 41 -2.91 -5.30 4.68
N LEU A 42 -2.29 -6.49 4.73
CA LEU A 42 -0.84 -6.62 4.76
C LEU A 42 -0.20 -6.13 3.45
N VAL A 43 -0.77 -6.45 2.29
CA VAL A 43 -0.34 -5.91 0.99
C VAL A 43 -0.38 -4.38 1.00
N PHE A 44 -1.48 -3.78 1.46
CA PHE A 44 -1.57 -2.33 1.58
C PHE A 44 -0.49 -1.75 2.49
N LEU A 45 -0.27 -2.35 3.67
CA LEU A 45 0.76 -1.90 4.61
C LEU A 45 2.18 -2.01 4.04
N ILE A 46 2.48 -3.08 3.30
CA ILE A 46 3.76 -3.27 2.63
C ILE A 46 3.97 -2.15 1.61
N PHE A 47 3.02 -1.92 0.71
CA PHE A 47 3.13 -0.85 -0.30
C PHE A 47 3.19 0.54 0.34
N TYR A 48 2.40 0.79 1.38
CA TYR A 48 2.37 2.06 2.10
C TYR A 48 3.70 2.36 2.80
N LYS A 49 4.25 1.38 3.54
CA LYS A 49 5.54 1.57 4.23
C LYS A 49 6.70 1.69 3.24
N SER A 50 6.66 0.92 2.16
CA SER A 50 7.67 0.97 1.09
C SER A 50 7.66 2.33 0.41
N SER A 51 6.49 2.82 -0.02
CA SER A 51 6.36 4.13 -0.67
C SER A 51 6.72 5.28 0.29
N MET A 52 6.33 5.19 1.57
CA MET A 52 6.70 6.18 2.59
C MET A 52 8.22 6.26 2.77
N MET A 53 8.90 5.11 2.80
CA MET A 53 10.36 5.07 2.90
C MET A 53 11.01 5.65 1.64
N LEU A 54 10.55 5.27 0.44
CA LEU A 54 11.08 5.78 -0.84
C LEU A 54 10.91 7.29 -0.99
N ILE A 55 9.72 7.83 -0.70
CA ILE A 55 9.47 9.28 -0.75
C ILE A 55 10.36 10.01 0.27
N GLY A 56 10.54 9.45 1.47
CA GLY A 56 11.40 10.05 2.50
C GLY A 56 12.88 10.03 2.13
N LEU A 57 13.33 9.07 1.32
CA LEU A 57 14.69 9.04 0.77
C LEU A 57 14.87 10.06 -0.36
N TYR A 58 13.86 10.22 -1.23
CA TYR A 58 13.93 11.12 -2.38
C TYR A 58 13.70 12.59 -2.02
N LYS A 59 12.78 12.88 -1.10
CA LYS A 59 12.46 14.25 -0.64
C LYS A 59 12.44 14.30 0.89
N SER A 60 13.62 14.51 1.48
CA SER A 60 13.80 14.54 2.93
C SER A 60 13.07 15.70 3.64
N ASN A 61 12.62 16.73 2.92
CA ASN A 61 12.01 17.93 3.50
C ASN A 61 10.52 18.10 3.13
N THR A 62 9.87 17.03 2.66
CA THR A 62 8.44 17.08 2.33
C THR A 62 7.61 17.15 3.61
N ASN A 63 6.49 17.89 3.58
CA ASN A 63 5.50 17.86 4.65
C ASN A 63 5.09 16.40 4.95
N VAL A 64 5.08 16.03 6.24
CA VAL A 64 4.73 14.68 6.70
C VAL A 64 3.32 14.30 6.24
N THR A 65 2.38 15.26 6.25
CA THR A 65 1.00 15.02 5.80
C THR A 65 0.98 14.68 4.31
N LYS A 66 1.66 15.48 3.49
CA LYS A 66 1.80 15.24 2.04
C LYS A 66 2.46 13.90 1.74
N GLN A 67 3.51 13.55 2.48
CA GLN A 67 4.16 12.24 2.35
C GLN A 67 3.18 11.11 2.65
N ARG A 68 2.41 11.19 3.74
CA ARG A 68 1.40 10.17 4.09
C ARG A 68 0.33 10.03 3.01
N THR A 69 -0.21 11.14 2.52
CA THR A 69 -1.25 11.15 1.47
C THR A 69 -0.74 10.55 0.17
N MET A 70 0.47 10.93 -0.27
CA MET A 70 1.08 10.36 -1.48
C MET A 70 1.38 8.86 -1.31
N SER A 71 1.88 8.45 -0.14
CA SER A 71 2.15 7.04 0.17
C SER A 71 0.88 6.20 0.21
N SER A 72 -0.21 6.71 0.80
CA SER A 72 -1.50 6.00 0.82
C SER A 72 -2.06 5.87 -0.59
N LEU A 73 -1.93 6.91 -1.42
CA LEU A 73 -2.41 6.88 -2.78
C LEU A 73 -1.64 5.89 -3.66
N LEU A 74 -0.32 5.86 -3.53
CA LEU A 74 0.53 4.86 -4.21
C LEU A 74 0.25 3.44 -3.75
N ALA A 75 -0.11 3.23 -2.48
CA ALA A 75 -0.45 1.92 -1.96
C ALA A 75 -1.86 1.47 -2.34
N ALA A 76 -2.81 2.40 -2.45
CA ALA A 76 -4.19 2.11 -2.78
C ALA A 76 -4.34 1.48 -4.16
N LEU A 77 -3.62 1.96 -5.18
CA LEU A 77 -3.73 1.45 -6.55
C LEU A 77 -3.42 -0.05 -6.68
N PRO A 78 -2.20 -0.54 -6.34
CA PRO A 78 -1.88 -1.95 -6.46
C PRO A 78 -2.76 -2.81 -5.53
N THR A 79 -3.11 -2.32 -4.35
CA THR A 79 -4.01 -3.04 -3.43
C THR A 79 -5.40 -3.22 -4.05
N LEU A 80 -5.97 -2.17 -4.64
CA LEU A 80 -7.29 -2.22 -5.26
C LEU A 80 -7.30 -3.15 -6.48
N LEU A 81 -6.26 -3.12 -7.30
CA LEU A 81 -6.10 -4.07 -8.41
C LEU A 81 -6.02 -5.52 -7.92
N ILE A 82 -5.28 -5.78 -6.85
CA ILE A 82 -5.18 -7.12 -6.24
C ILE A 82 -6.53 -7.57 -5.66
N VAL A 83 -7.27 -6.67 -5.01
CA VAL A 83 -8.61 -6.96 -4.48
C VAL A 83 -9.56 -7.34 -5.61
N LEU A 84 -9.63 -6.53 -6.67
CA LEU A 84 -10.48 -6.82 -7.83
C LEU A 84 -10.09 -8.13 -8.52
N GLN A 85 -8.79 -8.43 -8.61
CA GLN A 85 -8.31 -9.70 -9.14
C GLN A 85 -8.73 -10.88 -8.25
N SER A 86 -8.68 -10.71 -6.91
CA SER A 86 -9.00 -11.78 -5.95
C SER A 86 -10.44 -12.27 -6.03
N ILE A 87 -11.36 -11.38 -6.41
CA ILE A 87 -12.78 -11.70 -6.64
C ILE A 87 -13.08 -12.10 -8.10
N GLN A 88 -12.05 -12.23 -8.94
CA GLN A 88 -12.16 -12.54 -10.38
C GLN A 88 -13.03 -11.54 -11.16
N GLN A 89 -13.23 -10.33 -10.63
CA GLN A 89 -14.01 -9.27 -11.29
C GLN A 89 -13.12 -8.29 -12.06
N LEU A 90 -11.81 -8.51 -12.10
CA LEU A 90 -10.89 -7.64 -12.82
C LEU A 90 -10.92 -7.94 -14.32
N THR A 91 -11.61 -7.10 -15.10
CA THR A 91 -11.43 -7.08 -16.55
C THR A 91 -10.37 -6.06 -16.96
N TYR A 92 -9.83 -6.19 -18.18
CA TYR A 92 -8.90 -5.21 -18.73
C TYR A 92 -9.50 -3.79 -18.82
N LYS A 93 -10.83 -3.69 -19.01
CA LYS A 93 -11.55 -2.42 -19.01
C LYS A 93 -11.53 -1.78 -17.61
N ASP A 94 -11.72 -2.59 -16.56
CA ASP A 94 -11.70 -2.11 -15.17
C ASP A 94 -10.32 -1.61 -14.78
N VAL A 95 -9.25 -2.30 -15.22
CA VAL A 95 -7.88 -1.83 -15.02
C VAL A 95 -7.67 -0.43 -15.61
N ILE A 96 -8.11 -0.20 -16.85
CA ILE A 96 -7.97 1.10 -17.52
C ILE A 96 -8.76 2.19 -16.77
N ILE A 97 -10.01 1.89 -16.38
CA ILE A 97 -10.88 2.83 -15.65
C ILE A 97 -10.25 3.17 -14.30
N VAL A 98 -9.78 2.17 -13.54
CA VAL A 98 -9.15 2.36 -12.23
C VAL A 98 -7.87 3.19 -12.35
N ILE A 99 -7.01 2.90 -13.33
CA ILE A 99 -5.79 3.68 -13.57
C ILE A 99 -6.14 5.14 -13.92
N PHE A 100 -7.13 5.36 -14.79
CA PHE A 100 -7.56 6.70 -15.17
C PHE A 100 -8.10 7.49 -13.97
N LEU A 101 -9.00 6.91 -13.18
CA LEU A 101 -9.52 7.52 -11.96
C LEU A 101 -8.41 7.82 -10.94
N TRP A 102 -7.46 6.90 -10.80
CA TRP A 102 -6.31 7.08 -9.92
C TRP A 102 -5.43 8.25 -10.39
N LEU A 103 -5.16 8.37 -11.69
CA LEU A 103 -4.41 9.48 -12.26
C LEU A 103 -5.12 10.82 -12.06
N MET A 104 -6.44 10.87 -12.25
CA MET A 104 -7.23 12.07 -11.96
C MET A 104 -7.14 12.47 -10.49
N LEU A 105 -7.27 11.50 -9.58
CA LEU A 105 -7.19 11.74 -8.14
C LEU A 105 -5.78 12.17 -7.71
N TRP A 106 -4.74 11.58 -8.30
CA TRP A 106 -3.36 11.99 -8.12
C TRP A 106 -3.13 13.44 -8.57
N TRP A 107 -3.59 13.79 -9.77
CA TRP A 107 -3.49 15.15 -10.30
C TRP A 107 -4.22 16.17 -9.43
N TYR A 108 -5.43 15.82 -8.99
CA TYR A 108 -6.24 16.66 -8.10
C TYR A 108 -5.52 16.92 -6.77
N LEU A 109 -4.99 15.88 -6.12
CA LEU A 109 -4.26 16.02 -4.86
C LEU A 109 -2.93 16.77 -4.97
N LEU A 110 -2.30 16.78 -6.15
CA LEU A 110 -1.13 17.62 -6.39
C LEU A 110 -1.46 19.11 -6.45
N LYS A 111 -2.68 19.45 -6.89
CA LYS A 111 -3.12 20.84 -7.10
C LYS A 111 -3.77 21.45 -5.86
N ILE A 112 -4.21 20.64 -4.92
CA ILE A 112 -4.75 21.09 -3.64
C ILE A 112 -3.59 21.51 -2.72
N ASP A 113 -3.48 22.80 -2.44
CA ASP A 113 -2.48 23.37 -1.53
C ASP A 113 -2.81 23.17 -0.03
N PHE A 114 -3.92 22.49 0.30
CA PHE A 114 -4.35 22.25 1.69
C PHE A 114 -3.62 21.08 2.41
N ILE A 115 -2.57 20.49 1.82
CA ILE A 115 -1.77 19.37 2.37
C ILE A 115 -0.28 19.65 2.30
#